data_AF-A0A354BT15-F1
#
_entry.id   AF-A0A354BT15-F1
#
_cell.length_a   1.000
_cell.length_b   1.000
_cell.length_c   1.000
_cell.angle_alpha   90.00
_cell.angle_beta   90.00
_cell.angle_gamma   90.00
#
_symmetry.space_group_name_H-M   'P 1'
#
loop_
_entity.id
_entity.type
_entity.pdbx_description
1 polymer ?
#
loop_
_entity_poly.entity_id
_entity_poly.type
_entity_poly.pdbx_seq_one_letter_code
_entity_poly.pdbx_strand_id
1 'polypeptide(L)'
;MNFEPLMYLGIPLSATLSIAHAYLPPHPAPTYISVIYGADVNSVLLIGLVPVIPACLIAGILLSKFFKKPDVKPPVGLHEEKHFEKSELPGLGISIFTMLIPVLLMLFGAIAMIILIIAAGGAFSRLSDMYSIQYKEFSLKVFSSIRSEILLLKKIRKM
;
A
#
# COMPACT_ATOMS: atom_id res chain seq x y z
N MET A 1 3.96 21.32 27.33
CA MET A 1 4.04 21.32 25.85
C MET A 1 2.64 21.25 25.27
N ASN A 2 2.31 22.11 24.30
CA ASN A 2 1.04 22.04 23.59
C ASN A 2 1.13 20.85 22.61
N PHE A 3 0.45 19.73 22.89
CA PHE A 3 0.46 18.53 22.04
C PHE A 3 -0.40 18.65 20.77
N GLU A 4 -1.18 19.73 20.68
CA GLU A 4 -2.04 20.08 19.56
C GLU A 4 -1.35 19.99 18.17
N PRO A 5 -0.12 20.50 17.95
CA PRO A 5 0.53 20.44 16.64
C PRO A 5 1.04 19.05 16.28
N LEU A 6 1.50 18.28 17.28
CA LEU A 6 2.09 16.96 17.06
C LEU A 6 1.03 15.94 16.64
N MET A 7 -0.16 15.98 17.25
CA MET A 7 -1.25 15.08 16.87
C MET A 7 -1.89 15.49 15.54
N TYR A 8 -2.00 16.80 15.27
CA TYR A 8 -2.54 17.30 14.00
C TYR A 8 -1.69 16.88 12.79
N LEU A 9 -0.38 16.68 12.98
CA LEU A 9 0.53 16.20 11.94
C LEU A 9 0.78 14.69 12.02
N GLY A 10 0.93 14.14 13.22
CA GLY A 10 1.30 12.74 13.43
C GLY A 10 0.21 11.75 13.06
N ILE A 11 -1.05 12.05 13.39
CA ILE A 11 -2.20 11.19 13.06
C ILE A 11 -2.40 11.04 11.54
N PRO A 12 -2.50 12.13 10.74
CA PRO A 12 -2.66 11.98 9.30
C PRO A 12 -1.43 11.33 8.66
N LEU A 13 -0.22 11.64 9.12
CA LEU A 13 1.01 11.10 8.56
C LEU A 13 1.14 9.58 8.84
N SER A 14 0.77 9.14 10.04
CA SER A 14 0.71 7.72 10.37
C SER A 14 -0.36 6.98 9.54
N ALA A 15 -1.52 7.61 9.34
CA ALA A 15 -2.60 7.02 8.53
C ALA A 15 -2.23 6.85 7.05
N THR A 16 -1.64 7.88 6.43
CA THR A 16 -1.22 7.82 5.03
C THR A 16 -0.09 6.83 4.82
N LEU A 17 0.89 6.78 5.73
CA LEU A 17 1.96 5.78 5.70
C LEU A 17 1.41 4.35 5.87
N SER A 18 0.45 4.15 6.76
CA SER A 18 -0.18 2.83 6.98
C SER A 18 -0.89 2.34 5.72
N ILE A 19 -1.67 3.21 5.05
CA ILE A 19 -2.35 2.86 3.80
C ILE A 19 -1.34 2.55 2.71
N ALA A 20 -0.36 3.43 2.49
CA ALA A 20 0.65 3.22 1.45
C ALA A 20 1.45 1.93 1.68
N HIS A 21 1.77 1.61 2.94
CA HIS A 21 2.53 0.42 3.31
C HIS A 21 1.73 -0.87 3.12
N ALA A 22 0.45 -0.91 3.52
CA ALA A 22 -0.35 -2.13 3.46
C ALA A 22 -0.94 -2.41 2.06
N TYR A 23 -1.17 -1.35 1.28
CA TYR A 23 -1.95 -1.43 0.04
C TYR A 23 -1.11 -1.81 -1.18
N LEU A 24 0.17 -1.42 -1.22
CA LEU A 24 1.03 -1.61 -2.39
C LEU A 24 2.06 -2.74 -2.19
N PRO A 25 2.42 -3.48 -3.26
CA PRO A 25 3.65 -4.26 -3.28
C PRO A 25 4.86 -3.36 -2.94
N PRO A 26 5.87 -3.85 -2.18
CA PRO A 26 6.23 -5.24 -1.93
C PRO A 26 5.57 -5.90 -0.71
N HIS A 27 4.59 -5.26 -0.07
CA HIS A 27 3.99 -5.77 1.17
C HIS A 27 3.45 -7.21 1.02
N PRO A 28 3.61 -8.09 2.04
CA PRO A 28 3.29 -9.51 1.90
C PRO A 28 1.86 -9.79 1.41
N ALA A 29 0.87 -9.01 1.88
CA ALA A 29 -0.53 -9.19 1.49
C ALA A 29 -0.79 -8.91 -0.01
N PRO A 30 -0.53 -7.72 -0.57
CA PRO A 30 -0.74 -7.46 -2.00
C PRO A 30 0.22 -8.26 -2.90
N THR A 31 1.45 -8.55 -2.44
CA THR A 31 2.38 -9.40 -3.17
C THR A 31 1.89 -10.84 -3.24
N TYR A 32 1.40 -11.40 -2.13
CA TYR A 32 0.84 -12.77 -2.10
C TYR A 32 -0.37 -12.90 -3.02
N ILE A 33 -1.26 -11.92 -3.01
CA ILE A 33 -2.39 -11.83 -3.94
C ILE A 33 -1.88 -11.86 -5.39
N SER A 34 -0.87 -11.05 -5.71
CA SER A 34 -0.28 -11.05 -7.06
C SER A 34 0.22 -12.45 -7.48
N VAL A 35 0.86 -13.18 -6.56
CA VAL A 35 1.38 -14.54 -6.82
C VAL A 35 0.27 -15.56 -7.02
N ILE A 36 -0.74 -15.63 -6.14
CA ILE A 36 -1.83 -16.62 -6.26
C ILE A 36 -2.69 -16.38 -7.52
N TYR A 37 -2.82 -15.12 -7.94
CA TYR A 37 -3.56 -14.75 -9.13
C TYR A 37 -2.71 -14.78 -10.41
N GLY A 38 -1.39 -14.95 -10.31
CA GLY A 38 -0.46 -14.96 -11.45
C GLY A 38 -0.27 -13.58 -12.09
N ALA A 39 -0.52 -12.51 -11.34
CA ALA A 39 -0.35 -11.15 -11.80
C ALA A 39 1.10 -10.68 -11.62
N ASP A 40 1.61 -9.94 -12.61
CA ASP A 40 2.91 -9.29 -12.49
C ASP A 40 2.89 -8.21 -11.40
N VAL A 41 3.82 -8.31 -10.45
CA VAL A 41 3.86 -7.46 -9.24
C VAL A 41 4.07 -5.99 -9.60
N ASN A 42 4.84 -5.70 -10.66
CA ASN A 42 5.11 -4.34 -11.11
C ASN A 42 3.85 -3.70 -11.71
N SER A 43 3.08 -4.48 -12.47
CA SER A 43 1.79 -4.07 -13.02
C SER A 43 0.75 -3.81 -11.92
N VAL A 44 0.71 -4.65 -10.88
CA VAL A 44 -0.17 -4.44 -9.72
C VAL A 44 0.21 -3.17 -8.96
N LEU A 45 1.50 -2.86 -8.81
CA LEU A 45 1.98 -1.62 -8.21
C LEU A 45 1.50 -0.38 -9.00
N LEU A 46 1.65 -0.38 -10.33
CA LEU A 46 1.23 0.73 -11.18
C LEU A 46 -0.28 1.01 -11.08
N ILE A 47 -1.09 -0.06 -11.16
CA ILE A 47 -2.55 0.06 -11.08
C ILE A 47 -2.98 0.46 -9.67
N GLY A 48 -2.31 -0.07 -8.64
CA GLY A 48 -2.58 0.23 -7.23
C GLY A 48 -2.22 1.65 -6.81
N LEU A 49 -1.27 2.30 -7.49
CA LEU A 49 -0.87 3.68 -7.18
C LEU A 49 -1.98 4.70 -7.48
N VAL A 50 -2.86 4.41 -8.44
CA VAL A 50 -3.97 5.32 -8.80
C VAL A 50 -5.01 5.45 -7.67
N PRO A 51 -5.57 4.36 -7.10
CA PRO A 51 -6.51 4.43 -5.98
C PRO A 51 -5.86 4.72 -4.62
N VAL A 52 -4.55 4.47 -4.43
CA VAL A 52 -3.90 4.74 -3.13
C VAL A 52 -3.80 6.24 -2.85
N ILE A 53 -3.60 7.08 -3.87
CA ILE A 53 -3.48 8.54 -3.73
C ILE A 53 -4.78 9.16 -3.15
N PRO A 54 -5.97 8.93 -3.74
CA PRO A 54 -7.21 9.45 -3.16
C PRO A 54 -7.53 8.80 -1.82
N ALA A 55 -7.21 7.52 -1.61
CA ALA A 55 -7.39 6.86 -0.31
C ALA A 55 -6.56 7.53 0.79
N CYS A 56 -5.28 7.81 0.54
CA CYS A 56 -4.40 8.53 1.46
C CYS A 56 -4.91 9.95 1.73
N LEU A 57 -5.34 10.68 0.70
CA LEU A 57 -5.85 12.04 0.87
C LEU A 57 -7.11 12.07 1.73
N ILE A 58 -8.07 11.18 1.46
CA ILE A 58 -9.32 11.08 2.21
C ILE A 58 -9.02 10.66 3.65
N ALA A 59 -8.21 9.63 3.85
CA ALA A 59 -7.88 9.13 5.18
C ALA A 59 -7.12 10.18 6.02
N GLY A 60 -6.12 10.85 5.44
CA GLY A 60 -5.39 11.91 6.13
C GLY A 60 -6.32 13.05 6.58
N ILE A 61 -7.18 13.54 5.69
CA ILE A 61 -8.11 14.62 6.02
C ILE A 61 -9.18 14.17 7.01
N LEU A 62 -9.76 12.98 6.82
CA LEU A 62 -10.86 12.48 7.63
C LEU A 62 -10.40 12.13 9.04
N LEU A 63 -9.24 11.48 9.18
CA LEU A 63 -8.68 11.11 10.47
C LEU A 63 -8.24 12.35 11.26
N SER A 64 -7.64 13.35 10.59
CA SER A 64 -7.34 14.64 11.22
C SER A 64 -8.57 15.40 11.68
N LYS A 65 -9.74 15.21 11.03
CA LYS A 65 -11.01 15.81 11.50
C LYS A 65 -11.62 15.06 12.68
N PHE A 66 -11.46 13.74 12.72
CA PHE A 66 -12.03 12.90 13.77
C PHE A 66 -11.29 13.07 15.11
N PHE A 67 -9.97 13.22 15.08
CA PHE A 67 -9.12 13.28 16.28
C PHE A 67 -8.69 14.71 16.68
N LYS A 68 -9.49 15.74 16.38
CA LYS A 68 -9.17 17.15 16.71
C LYS A 68 -9.23 17.51 18.20
N LYS A 69 -9.79 16.65 19.06
CA LYS A 69 -9.98 16.92 20.49
C LYS A 69 -9.74 15.69 21.36
N PRO A 70 -8.51 15.17 21.43
CA PRO A 70 -8.19 14.15 22.41
C PRO A 70 -8.01 14.84 23.77
N ASP A 71 -9.03 14.79 24.62
CA ASP A 71 -8.91 15.14 26.05
C ASP A 71 -8.22 13.99 26.81
N VAL A 72 -7.04 13.59 26.31
CA VAL A 72 -6.29 12.45 26.79
C VAL A 72 -4.93 12.94 27.22
N LYS A 73 -4.77 13.15 28.53
CA LYS A 73 -3.45 13.35 29.12
C LYS A 73 -2.69 12.02 28.99
N PRO A 74 -1.54 11.98 28.28
CA PRO A 74 -0.76 10.76 28.20
C PRO A 74 -0.38 10.30 29.61
N PRO A 75 -0.50 9.00 29.93
CA PRO A 75 -0.12 8.49 31.25
C PRO A 75 1.34 8.81 31.54
N VAL A 76 1.61 9.22 32.78
CA VAL A 76 2.96 9.51 33.28
C VAL A 76 3.85 8.28 33.07
N GLY A 77 4.90 8.41 32.24
CA GLY A 77 5.80 7.33 31.85
C GLY A 77 5.75 6.90 30.37
N LEU A 78 4.78 7.38 29.58
CA LEU A 78 4.73 7.11 28.13
C LEU A 78 5.74 7.95 27.32
N HIS A 79 6.33 8.97 27.95
CA HIS A 79 7.38 9.83 27.41
C HIS A 79 8.59 9.79 28.36
N GLU A 80 9.43 8.77 28.21
CA GLU A 80 10.84 8.96 28.53
C GLU A 80 11.47 9.63 27.32
N GLU A 81 11.75 10.92 27.41
CA GLU A 81 12.52 11.63 26.40
C GLU A 81 13.96 11.08 26.43
N LYS A 82 14.20 9.96 25.73
CA LYS A 82 15.55 9.62 25.31
C LYS A 82 16.00 10.70 24.34
N HIS A 83 16.74 11.66 24.85
CA HIS A 83 17.46 12.65 24.06
C HIS A 83 18.52 11.90 23.23
N PHE A 84 18.15 11.51 22.01
CA PHE A 84 19.12 11.08 21.01
C PHE A 84 19.91 12.30 20.57
N GLU A 85 21.23 12.23 20.66
CA GLU A 85 22.11 13.24 20.09
C GLU A 85 21.96 13.20 18.56
N LYS A 86 21.95 14.35 17.88
CA LYS A 86 21.78 14.41 16.41
C LYS A 86 22.88 13.63 15.65
N SER A 87 24.01 13.33 16.29
CA SER A 87 25.10 12.52 15.74
C SER A 87 24.78 11.01 15.70
N GLU A 88 23.81 10.54 16.48
CA GLU A 88 23.46 9.12 16.60
C GLU A 88 22.40 8.69 15.57
N LEU A 89 21.69 9.65 14.97
CA LEU A 89 20.59 9.39 14.05
C LEU A 89 21.08 9.45 12.59
N PRO A 90 20.69 8.48 11.73
CA PRO A 90 20.96 8.58 10.30
C PRO A 90 20.29 9.84 9.74
N GLY A 91 21.00 10.54 8.86
CA GLY A 91 20.48 11.76 8.24
C GLY A 91 19.10 11.53 7.61
N LEU A 92 18.22 12.54 7.70
CA LEU A 92 16.85 12.49 7.18
C LEU A 92 16.82 12.02 5.71
N GLY A 93 17.73 12.56 4.88
CA GLY A 93 17.84 12.19 3.46
C GLY A 93 18.21 10.72 3.24
N ILE A 94 19.16 10.18 4.02
CA ILE A 94 19.57 8.77 3.92
C ILE A 94 18.41 7.86 4.35
N SER A 95 17.68 8.25 5.40
CA SER A 95 16.52 7.50 5.90
C SER A 95 15.40 7.44 4.85
N ILE A 96 15.04 8.57 4.25
CA ILE A 96 14.03 8.63 3.18
C ILE A 96 14.49 7.82 1.96
N PHE A 97 15.73 8.02 1.53
CA PHE A 97 16.27 7.33 0.36
C PHE A 97 16.26 5.81 0.57
N THR A 98 16.77 5.34 1.71
CA THR A 98 16.83 3.90 2.04
C THR A 98 15.43 3.29 2.09
N MET A 99 14.44 4.00 2.65
CA MET A 99 13.05 3.54 2.68
C MET A 99 12.41 3.48 1.27
N LEU A 100 12.80 4.37 0.36
CA LEU A 100 12.24 4.45 -1.00
C LEU A 100 12.91 3.50 -2.00
N ILE A 101 14.13 3.03 -1.74
CA ILE A 101 14.88 2.14 -2.65
C ILE A 101 14.03 1.00 -3.23
N PRO A 102 13.30 0.20 -2.42
CA PRO A 102 12.52 -0.93 -2.96
C PRO A 102 11.45 -0.48 -3.96
N VAL A 103 10.76 0.62 -3.67
CA VAL A 103 9.70 1.16 -4.53
C VAL A 103 10.28 1.71 -5.82
N LEU A 104 11.43 2.40 -5.75
CA LEU A 104 12.13 2.92 -6.93
C LEU A 104 12.62 1.80 -7.85
N LEU A 105 13.14 0.70 -7.30
CA LEU A 105 13.54 -0.48 -8.06
C LEU A 105 12.35 -1.12 -8.79
N MET A 106 11.21 -1.25 -8.10
CA MET A 106 9.99 -1.81 -8.70
C MET A 106 9.41 -0.90 -9.80
N LEU A 107 9.40 0.42 -9.58
CA LEU A 107 9.00 1.39 -10.59
C LEU A 107 9.91 1.34 -11.82
N PHE A 108 11.22 1.23 -11.62
CA PHE A 108 12.17 1.08 -12.74
C PHE A 108 11.90 -0.20 -13.53
N GLY A 109 11.65 -1.33 -12.85
CA GLY A 109 11.23 -2.57 -13.48
C GLY A 109 9.94 -2.44 -14.29
N ALA A 110 8.95 -1.72 -13.75
CA ALA A 110 7.68 -1.46 -14.42
C ALA A 110 7.87 -0.62 -15.71
N ILE A 111 8.70 0.42 -15.65
CA ILE A 111 9.01 1.27 -16.80
C ILE A 111 9.78 0.47 -17.87
N ALA A 112 10.76 -0.33 -17.47
CA ALA A 112 11.50 -1.19 -18.39
C ALA A 112 10.58 -2.18 -19.12
N MET A 113 9.61 -2.77 -18.41
CA MET A 113 8.58 -3.64 -18.98
C MET A 113 7.76 -2.89 -20.05
N ILE A 114 7.31 -1.67 -19.75
CA ILE A 114 6.54 -0.84 -20.70
C ILE A 114 7.38 -0.52 -21.95
N ILE A 115 8.65 -0.13 -21.79
CA ILE A 115 9.55 0.18 -22.91
C ILE A 115 9.74 -1.05 -23.80
N LEU A 116 9.96 -2.24 -23.22
CA LEU A 116 10.11 -3.49 -23.96
C LEU A 116 8.85 -3.81 -24.77
N ILE A 117 7.66 -3.63 -24.19
CA ILE A 117 6.38 -3.85 -24.87
C ILE A 117 6.22 -2.91 -26.08
N ILE A 118 6.57 -1.63 -25.91
CA ILE A 118 6.51 -0.63 -26.99
C ILE A 118 7.51 -0.97 -28.10
N ALA A 119 8.74 -1.35 -27.76
CA ALA A 119 9.77 -1.75 -28.72
C ALA A 119 9.39 -3.00 -29.53
N ALA A 120 8.56 -3.89 -28.96
CA ALA A 120 8.03 -5.07 -29.65
C ALA A 120 6.86 -4.77 -30.62
N GLY A 121 6.49 -3.50 -30.85
CA GLY A 121 5.56 -3.08 -31.90
C GLY A 121 4.06 -3.31 -31.63
N GLY A 122 3.68 -3.70 -30.40
CA GLY A 122 2.30 -3.99 -30.02
C GLY A 122 1.73 -2.98 -29.02
N ALA A 123 1.65 -1.70 -29.39
CA ALA A 123 1.43 -0.61 -28.44
C ALA A 123 0.04 -0.57 -27.76
N PHE A 124 -0.98 -1.22 -28.32
CA PHE A 124 -2.37 -1.14 -27.78
C PHE A 124 -3.04 -2.49 -27.61
N SER A 125 -2.87 -3.43 -28.55
CA SER A 125 -3.46 -4.77 -28.45
C SER A 125 -2.84 -5.59 -27.32
N ARG A 126 -1.51 -5.56 -27.11
CA ARG A 126 -0.89 -6.37 -26.07
C ARG A 126 -1.09 -5.82 -24.66
N LEU A 127 -1.18 -4.50 -24.50
CA LEU A 127 -1.52 -3.88 -23.23
C LEU A 127 -2.99 -4.15 -22.88
N SER A 128 -3.92 -4.03 -23.84
CA SER A 128 -5.32 -4.39 -23.62
C SER A 128 -5.51 -5.89 -23.43
N ASP A 129 -4.77 -6.75 -24.12
CA ASP A 129 -4.78 -8.20 -23.94
C ASP A 129 -4.18 -8.58 -22.59
N MET A 130 -3.06 -8.01 -22.17
CA MET A 130 -2.46 -8.29 -20.86
C MET A 130 -3.37 -7.78 -19.74
N TYR A 131 -3.96 -6.59 -19.88
CA TYR A 131 -4.94 -6.08 -18.91
C TYR A 131 -6.19 -6.93 -18.88
N SER A 132 -6.75 -7.33 -20.03
CA SER A 132 -7.99 -8.12 -20.12
C SER A 132 -7.81 -9.58 -19.71
N ILE A 133 -6.68 -10.22 -20.06
CA ILE A 133 -6.31 -11.57 -19.61
C ILE A 133 -6.08 -11.54 -18.11
N GLN A 134 -5.34 -10.55 -17.59
CA GLN A 134 -5.11 -10.43 -16.15
C GLN A 134 -6.40 -10.11 -15.39
N TYR A 135 -7.29 -9.26 -15.92
CA TYR A 135 -8.60 -8.98 -15.31
C TYR A 135 -9.51 -10.22 -15.33
N LYS A 136 -9.49 -10.99 -16.42
CA LYS A 136 -10.32 -12.19 -16.58
C LYS A 136 -9.81 -13.33 -15.69
N GLU A 137 -8.50 -13.56 -15.62
CA GLU A 137 -7.86 -14.50 -14.68
C GLU A 137 -8.10 -14.08 -13.22
N PHE A 138 -7.89 -12.81 -12.88
CA PHE A 138 -8.14 -12.27 -11.55
C PHE A 138 -9.60 -12.44 -11.14
N SER A 139 -10.53 -11.98 -11.99
CA SER A 139 -11.97 -12.10 -11.74
C SER A 139 -12.39 -13.57 -11.60
N LEU A 140 -11.99 -14.45 -12.52
CA LEU A 140 -12.36 -15.88 -12.47
C LEU A 140 -11.83 -16.57 -11.22
N LYS A 141 -10.58 -16.31 -10.83
CA LYS A 141 -9.99 -16.90 -9.62
C LYS A 141 -10.60 -16.31 -8.35
N VAL A 142 -10.92 -15.00 -8.32
CA VAL A 142 -11.59 -14.35 -7.17
C VAL A 142 -12.99 -14.94 -7.00
N PHE A 143 -13.78 -15.01 -8.08
CA PHE A 143 -15.10 -15.62 -8.05
C PHE A 143 -15.05 -17.10 -7.69
N SER A 144 -14.06 -17.85 -8.19
CA SER A 144 -13.82 -19.24 -7.81
C SER A 144 -13.50 -19.38 -6.32
N SER A 145 -12.62 -18.53 -5.78
CA SER A 145 -12.22 -18.51 -4.38
C SER A 145 -13.43 -18.22 -3.46
N ILE A 146 -14.17 -17.14 -3.74
CA ILE A 146 -15.38 -16.76 -2.99
C ILE A 146 -16.43 -17.89 -3.06
N ARG A 147 -16.63 -18.48 -4.24
CA ARG A 147 -17.56 -19.61 -4.40
C ARG A 147 -17.14 -20.81 -3.56
N SER A 148 -15.84 -21.08 -3.46
CA SER A 148 -15.31 -22.19 -2.67
C SER A 148 -15.51 -21.99 -1.16
N GLU A 149 -15.30 -20.77 -0.64
CA GLU A 149 -15.58 -20.45 0.76
C GLU A 149 -17.08 -20.53 1.09
N ILE A 150 -17.95 -20.00 0.23
CA ILE A 150 -19.41 -20.08 0.44
C ILE A 150 -19.89 -21.54 0.43
N LEU A 151 -19.30 -22.40 -0.42
CA LEU A 151 -19.62 -23.83 -0.46
C LEU A 151 -19.12 -24.55 0.80
N LEU A 152 -17.93 -24.22 1.30
CA LEU A 152 -17.42 -24.75 2.57
C LEU A 152 -18.31 -24.35 3.75
N LEU A 153 -18.72 -23.09 3.83
CA LEU A 153 -19.62 -22.60 4.87
C LEU A 153 -21.00 -23.27 4.81
N LYS A 154 -21.54 -23.51 3.60
CA LYS A 154 -22.77 -24.28 3.41
C LYS A 154 -22.62 -25.75 3.83
N LYS A 155 -21.44 -26.35 3.64
CA LYS A 155 -21.14 -27.73 4.05
C LYS A 155 -21.03 -27.85 5.57
N ILE A 156 -20.36 -26.89 6.23
CA ILE A 156 -20.26 -26.81 7.69
C ILE A 156 -21.63 -26.58 8.33
N ARG A 157 -22.47 -25.72 7.76
CA ARG A 157 -23.83 -25.46 8.27
C ARG A 157 -24.81 -26.64 8.13
N LYS A 158 -24.49 -27.63 7.29
CA LYS A 158 -25.31 -28.83 7.08
C LYS A 158 -24.89 -30.03 7.95
N MET A 159 -23.79 -29.92 8.69
CA MET A 159 -23.37 -30.85 9.74
C MET A 159 -23.87 -30.35 11.09
#